data_AF-A0A358ELT4-F1
#
_entry.id   AF-A0A358ELT4-F1
#
_cell.length_a   1.000
_cell.length_b   1.000
_cell.length_c   1.000
_cell.angle_alpha   90.00
_cell.angle_beta   90.00
_cell.angle_gamma   90.00
#
_symmetry.space_group_name_H-M   'P 1'
#
loop_
_entity.id
_entity.type
_entity.pdbx_description
1 polymer ?
#
loop_
_entity_poly.entity_id
_entity_poly.type
_entity_poly.pdbx_seq_one_letter_code
_entity_poly.pdbx_strand_id
1 'polypeptide(L)'
;MGFFEGKTVLVTGAGGSIGSELCRQLSNLNLERLVMVDRSEACLFSVHASIDGKMEMVPQLLDVLNESAIESLLGKYKPEVLFHAAAFKHVALLEDQPAVAVANNILATHQLASIAKKNGVKAFVLVSTDKAVDPASVMGATKRVAEQLIKGHSLGGNGTNFMSVRFGNVLGSSGSVVPIFQKQIEQGGPVTVRGNKTTRFFMSIPEAAGLVLSSAVLGVNGDQFILDMGKPVRIFDLAEQMIRLSGKLPDEEIEIKITELLPGEKAHESLHSEDEQLADTSHSKIRRVEGYDLRESEWKKLDSEIMLIQGANDDTALDFLRKFVPHFRPR
;
A
#
# COMPACT_ATOMS: atom_id res chain seq x y z
N MET A 1 -4.69 -23.88 0.42
CA MET A 1 -4.97 -22.87 1.47
C MET A 1 -4.43 -23.25 2.86
N GLY A 2 -3.71 -24.37 3.04
CA GLY A 2 -3.12 -24.73 4.35
C GLY A 2 -2.05 -23.76 4.89
N PHE A 3 -1.60 -22.78 4.10
CA PHE A 3 -0.63 -21.77 4.56
C PHE A 3 -1.14 -20.93 5.74
N PHE A 4 -2.44 -20.67 5.85
CA PHE A 4 -3.01 -19.85 6.93
C PHE A 4 -3.69 -20.67 8.03
N GLU A 5 -3.82 -21.98 7.82
CA GLU A 5 -4.61 -22.85 8.68
C GLU A 5 -4.03 -22.93 10.09
N GLY A 6 -4.88 -22.66 11.10
CA GLY A 6 -4.52 -22.66 12.51
C GLY A 6 -3.55 -21.55 12.92
N LYS A 7 -3.30 -20.55 12.07
CA LYS A 7 -2.33 -19.47 12.36
C LYS A 7 -2.97 -18.24 12.98
N THR A 8 -2.15 -17.46 13.67
CA THR A 8 -2.46 -16.06 13.99
C THR A 8 -1.99 -15.16 12.85
N VAL A 9 -2.91 -14.37 12.29
CA VAL A 9 -2.63 -13.39 11.22
C VAL A 9 -2.87 -11.98 11.74
N LEU A 10 -1.93 -11.07 11.49
CA LEU A 10 -2.05 -9.65 11.83
C LEU A 10 -2.17 -8.80 10.57
N VAL A 11 -3.13 -7.86 10.56
CA VAL A 11 -3.29 -6.85 9.49
C VAL A 11 -3.18 -5.46 10.12
N THR A 12 -2.22 -4.66 9.68
CA THR A 12 -2.19 -3.22 10.01
C THR A 12 -2.86 -2.39 8.94
N GLY A 13 -3.51 -1.30 9.33
CA GLY A 13 -4.40 -0.54 8.44
C GLY A 13 -5.68 -1.34 8.15
N ALA A 14 -6.12 -2.14 9.12
CA ALA A 14 -7.23 -3.08 8.98
C ALA A 14 -8.56 -2.39 8.63
N GLY A 15 -8.73 -1.11 8.97
CA GLY A 15 -9.91 -0.33 8.61
C GLY A 15 -9.84 0.32 7.22
N GLY A 16 -8.67 0.28 6.56
CA GLY A 16 -8.47 0.82 5.21
C GLY A 16 -9.14 -0.03 4.11
N SER A 17 -9.21 0.48 2.88
CA SER A 17 -9.89 -0.23 1.78
C SER A 17 -9.30 -1.62 1.49
N ILE A 18 -7.97 -1.74 1.45
CA ILE A 18 -7.30 -3.02 1.25
C ILE A 18 -7.23 -3.84 2.54
N GLY A 19 -6.88 -3.21 3.66
CA GLY A 19 -6.79 -3.91 4.95
C GLY A 19 -8.11 -4.55 5.37
N SER A 20 -9.23 -3.84 5.18
CA SER A 20 -10.55 -4.38 5.53
C SER A 20 -10.96 -5.56 4.67
N GLU A 21 -10.62 -5.52 3.38
CA GLU A 21 -10.86 -6.65 2.49
C GLU A 21 -9.95 -7.83 2.78
N LEU A 22 -8.67 -7.59 3.12
CA LEU A 22 -7.79 -8.64 3.62
C LEU A 22 -8.41 -9.32 4.84
N CYS A 23 -8.91 -8.54 5.81
CA CYS A 23 -9.59 -9.09 6.99
C CYS A 23 -10.82 -9.93 6.60
N ARG A 24 -11.68 -9.48 5.67
CA ARG A 24 -12.86 -10.23 5.20
C ARG A 24 -12.49 -11.53 4.49
N GLN A 25 -11.45 -11.53 3.67
CA GLN A 25 -11.03 -12.76 2.99
C GLN A 25 -10.34 -13.73 3.95
N LEU A 26 -9.52 -13.21 4.86
CA LEU A 26 -8.89 -13.99 5.93
C LEU A 26 -9.92 -14.60 6.90
N SER A 27 -11.03 -13.91 7.18
CA SER A 27 -12.08 -14.43 8.04
C SER A 27 -12.88 -15.59 7.44
N ASN A 28 -12.75 -15.83 6.13
CA ASN A 28 -13.32 -17.00 5.47
C ASN A 28 -12.38 -18.21 5.48
N LEU A 29 -11.18 -18.08 6.07
CA LEU A 29 -10.20 -19.17 6.23
C LEU A 29 -10.21 -19.72 7.66
N ASN A 30 -9.63 -20.92 7.83
CA ASN A 30 -9.51 -21.59 9.13
C ASN A 30 -8.33 -21.02 9.94
N LEU A 31 -8.42 -19.77 10.40
CA LEU A 31 -7.41 -19.16 11.27
C LEU A 31 -7.63 -19.52 12.74
N GLU A 32 -6.57 -19.48 13.56
CA GLU A 32 -6.75 -19.44 15.02
C GLU A 32 -7.25 -18.06 15.43
N ARG A 33 -6.60 -17.00 14.92
CA ARG A 33 -6.81 -15.62 15.34
C ARG A 33 -6.53 -14.63 14.22
N LEU A 34 -7.36 -13.59 14.15
CA LEU A 34 -7.19 -12.43 13.26
C LEU A 34 -7.01 -11.16 14.10
N VAL A 35 -5.80 -10.61 14.12
CA VAL A 35 -5.46 -9.36 14.81
C VAL A 35 -5.58 -8.19 13.84
N MET A 36 -6.48 -7.25 14.15
CA MET A 36 -6.80 -6.11 13.29
C MET A 36 -6.30 -4.82 13.94
N VAL A 37 -5.28 -4.20 13.36
CA VAL A 37 -4.64 -2.99 13.90
C VAL A 37 -5.01 -1.80 13.03
N ASP A 38 -5.59 -0.77 13.63
CA ASP A 38 -5.81 0.53 12.98
C ASP A 38 -5.80 1.64 14.03
N ARG A 39 -5.41 2.86 13.63
CA ARG A 39 -5.46 4.02 14.52
C ARG A 39 -6.82 4.72 14.49
N SER A 40 -7.61 4.47 13.45
CA SER A 40 -8.95 5.05 13.30
C SER A 40 -9.97 4.15 13.98
N GLU A 41 -10.51 4.62 15.10
CA GLU A 41 -11.57 3.93 15.84
C GLU A 41 -12.77 3.61 14.93
N ALA A 42 -13.25 4.60 14.17
CA ALA A 42 -14.40 4.43 13.29
C ALA A 42 -14.16 3.37 12.20
N CYS A 43 -12.99 3.39 11.55
CA CYS A 43 -12.66 2.40 10.52
C CYS A 43 -12.47 1.00 11.12
N LEU A 44 -11.82 0.90 12.28
CA LEU A 44 -11.61 -0.37 12.99
C LEU A 44 -12.93 -1.00 13.45
N PHE A 45 -13.81 -0.19 14.03
CA PHE A 45 -15.14 -0.62 14.43
C PHE A 45 -15.94 -1.12 13.21
N SER A 46 -15.93 -0.35 12.11
CA SER A 46 -16.65 -0.70 10.88
C SER A 46 -16.20 -2.03 10.29
N VAL A 47 -14.89 -2.28 10.17
CA VAL A 47 -14.40 -3.57 9.65
C VAL A 47 -14.74 -4.72 10.60
N HIS A 48 -14.52 -4.55 11.90
CA HIS A 48 -14.79 -5.60 12.90
C HIS A 48 -16.27 -5.97 12.94
N ALA A 49 -17.18 -5.00 12.86
CA ALA A 49 -18.62 -5.23 12.80
C ALA A 49 -19.08 -5.85 11.47
N SER A 50 -18.31 -5.70 10.39
CA SER A 50 -18.66 -6.23 9.06
C SER A 50 -18.30 -7.70 8.85
N ILE A 51 -17.61 -8.32 9.81
CA ILE A 51 -17.08 -9.68 9.71
C ILE A 51 -17.78 -10.58 10.74
N ASP A 52 -18.39 -11.66 10.27
CA ASP A 52 -18.84 -12.77 11.11
C ASP A 52 -17.75 -13.86 11.09
N GLY A 53 -16.77 -13.72 11.97
CA GLY A 53 -15.57 -14.57 12.01
C GLY A 53 -15.79 -15.86 12.79
N LYS A 54 -15.30 -16.98 12.26
CA LYS A 54 -15.26 -18.28 12.97
C LYS A 54 -14.01 -18.47 13.85
N MET A 55 -13.20 -17.43 13.99
CA MET A 55 -11.93 -17.40 14.71
C MET A 55 -11.96 -16.33 15.80
N GLU A 56 -10.92 -16.28 16.63
CA GLU A 56 -10.76 -15.17 17.57
C GLU A 56 -10.44 -13.88 16.81
N MET A 57 -11.36 -12.91 16.83
CA MET A 57 -11.14 -11.57 16.27
C MET A 57 -10.62 -10.63 17.36
N VAL A 58 -9.50 -9.97 17.07
CA VAL A 58 -8.81 -9.10 18.02
C VAL A 58 -8.64 -7.71 17.41
N PRO A 59 -9.63 -6.81 17.51
CA PRO A 59 -9.47 -5.41 17.12
C PRO A 59 -8.55 -4.69 18.10
N GLN A 60 -7.59 -3.93 17.58
CA GLN A 60 -6.58 -3.19 18.35
C GLN A 60 -6.48 -1.75 17.82
N LEU A 61 -7.02 -0.81 18.60
CA LEU A 61 -6.91 0.62 18.33
C LEU A 61 -5.51 1.09 18.69
N LEU A 62 -4.64 1.21 17.69
CA LEU A 62 -3.21 1.40 17.90
C LEU A 62 -2.58 2.07 16.68
N ASP A 63 -1.70 3.06 16.91
CA ASP A 63 -0.85 3.62 15.87
C ASP A 63 0.42 2.78 15.72
N VAL A 64 0.72 2.35 14.49
CA VAL A 64 1.91 1.55 14.14
C VAL A 64 3.23 2.25 14.47
N LEU A 65 3.22 3.57 14.66
CA LEU A 65 4.36 4.35 15.15
C LEU A 65 4.65 4.12 16.64
N ASN A 66 3.69 3.62 17.43
CA ASN A 66 3.92 3.32 18.85
C ASN A 66 4.69 2.00 19.01
N GLU A 67 6.02 2.10 19.07
CA GLU A 67 6.94 0.97 19.18
C GLU A 67 6.60 0.03 20.33
N SER A 68 6.47 0.58 21.53
CA SER A 68 6.20 -0.19 22.75
C SER A 68 4.88 -0.96 22.68
N ALA A 69 3.86 -0.36 22.07
CA ALA A 69 2.55 -0.98 21.91
C ALA A 69 2.59 -2.10 20.85
N ILE A 70 3.29 -1.89 19.72
CA ILE A 70 3.51 -2.93 18.71
C ILE A 70 4.31 -4.09 19.28
N GLU A 71 5.37 -3.82 20.05
CA GLU A 71 6.18 -4.87 20.67
C GLU A 71 5.36 -5.70 21.67
N SER A 72 4.57 -5.04 22.53
CA SER A 72 3.65 -5.72 23.44
C SER A 72 2.61 -6.56 22.68
N LEU A 73 2.05 -6.01 21.59
CA LEU A 73 1.06 -6.69 20.76
C LEU A 73 1.61 -7.96 20.10
N LEU A 74 2.78 -7.86 19.46
CA LEU A 74 3.42 -8.98 18.79
C LEU A 74 3.90 -10.03 19.80
N GLY A 75 4.39 -9.61 20.98
CA GLY A 75 4.78 -10.53 22.05
C GLY A 75 3.59 -11.28 22.66
N LYS A 76 2.43 -10.63 22.76
CA LYS A 76 1.19 -11.21 23.29
C LYS A 76 0.55 -12.21 22.32
N TYR A 77 0.33 -11.80 21.07
CA TYR A 77 -0.45 -12.60 20.11
C TYR A 77 0.40 -13.44 19.17
N LYS A 78 1.73 -13.19 19.09
CA LYS A 78 2.71 -13.97 18.33
C LYS A 78 2.26 -14.32 16.90
N PRO A 79 1.90 -13.32 16.07
CA PRO A 79 1.41 -13.59 14.72
C PRO A 79 2.46 -14.29 13.86
N GLU A 80 2.08 -15.31 13.11
CA GLU A 80 2.97 -15.95 12.14
C GLU A 80 2.96 -15.25 10.78
N VAL A 81 1.88 -14.55 10.43
CA VAL A 81 1.77 -13.80 9.17
C VAL A 81 1.33 -12.37 9.47
N LEU A 82 2.01 -11.40 8.85
CA LEU A 82 1.73 -9.98 9.01
C LEU A 82 1.54 -9.31 7.65
N PHE A 83 0.38 -8.70 7.43
CA PHE A 83 0.10 -7.82 6.30
C PHE A 83 0.18 -6.35 6.72
N HIS A 84 1.08 -5.60 6.10
CA HIS A 84 1.26 -4.18 6.38
C HIS A 84 0.57 -3.33 5.30
N ALA A 85 -0.67 -2.91 5.59
CA ALA A 85 -1.48 -2.04 4.72
C ALA A 85 -1.71 -0.62 5.31
N ALA A 86 -1.14 -0.32 6.48
CA ALA A 86 -1.16 1.03 7.05
C ALA A 86 -0.17 1.95 6.32
N ALA A 87 -0.68 2.96 5.61
CA ALA A 87 0.12 3.99 4.97
C ALA A 87 -0.73 5.25 4.71
N PHE A 88 -0.08 6.41 4.59
CA PHE A 88 -0.70 7.58 3.98
C PHE A 88 -0.48 7.53 2.46
N LYS A 89 -1.56 7.75 1.70
CA LYS A 89 -1.58 7.49 0.24
C LYS A 89 -1.90 8.71 -0.63
N HIS A 90 -2.34 9.82 -0.05
CA HIS A 90 -2.80 10.98 -0.81
C HIS A 90 -1.61 11.81 -1.31
N VAL A 91 -1.31 11.73 -2.61
CA VAL A 91 -0.15 12.38 -3.24
C VAL A 91 -0.09 13.87 -2.90
N ALA A 92 -1.06 14.66 -3.37
CA ALA A 92 -1.03 16.11 -3.19
C ALA A 92 -1.05 16.56 -1.72
N LEU A 93 -1.71 15.79 -0.83
CA LEU A 93 -1.77 16.12 0.59
C LEU A 93 -0.41 15.97 1.29
N LEU A 94 0.42 15.05 0.81
CA LEU A 94 1.70 14.71 1.42
C LEU A 94 2.87 15.49 0.82
N GLU A 95 2.70 16.20 -0.30
CA GLU A 95 3.74 17.07 -0.85
C GLU A 95 4.15 18.16 0.15
N ASP A 96 3.17 18.73 0.86
CA ASP A 96 3.41 19.78 1.87
C ASP A 96 3.69 19.24 3.28
N GLN A 97 3.74 17.91 3.46
CA GLN A 97 3.92 17.26 4.75
C GLN A 97 4.91 16.08 4.70
N PRO A 98 6.13 16.27 4.17
CA PRO A 98 7.09 15.20 3.97
C PRO A 98 7.55 14.54 5.27
N ALA A 99 7.68 15.26 6.38
CA ALA A 99 8.02 14.64 7.68
C ALA A 99 6.93 13.66 8.12
N VAL A 100 5.66 14.01 7.94
CA VAL A 100 4.51 13.15 8.25
C VAL A 100 4.49 11.91 7.34
N ALA A 101 4.76 12.09 6.04
CA ALA A 101 4.85 11.00 5.09
C ALA A 101 5.98 10.03 5.42
N VAL A 102 7.18 10.56 5.73
CA VAL A 102 8.36 9.78 6.12
C VAL A 102 8.11 9.01 7.42
N ALA A 103 7.60 9.67 8.46
CA ALA A 103 7.30 8.99 9.71
C ALA A 103 6.36 7.81 9.48
N ASN A 104 5.24 8.06 8.81
CA ASN A 104 4.21 7.04 8.67
C ASN A 104 4.56 5.91 7.69
N ASN A 105 5.21 6.22 6.57
CA ASN A 105 5.43 5.25 5.50
C ASN A 105 6.82 4.62 5.54
N ILE A 106 7.81 5.24 6.19
CA ILE A 106 9.19 4.73 6.30
C ILE A 106 9.47 4.27 7.72
N LEU A 107 9.39 5.16 8.72
CA LEU A 107 9.77 4.83 10.10
C LEU A 107 8.89 3.72 10.67
N ALA A 108 7.56 3.84 10.51
CA ALA A 108 6.64 2.81 10.98
C ALA A 108 6.87 1.45 10.28
N THR A 109 7.14 1.44 8.97
CA THR A 109 7.44 0.21 8.23
C THR A 109 8.74 -0.43 8.71
N HIS A 110 9.80 0.36 8.87
CA HIS A 110 11.09 -0.12 9.35
C HIS A 110 10.97 -0.73 10.76
N GLN A 111 10.35 0.00 11.69
CA GLN A 111 10.12 -0.43 13.07
C GLN A 111 9.29 -1.72 13.12
N LEU A 112 8.16 -1.75 12.40
CA LEU A 112 7.28 -2.92 12.39
C LEU A 112 7.99 -4.16 11.82
N ALA A 113 8.81 -3.99 10.77
CA ALA A 113 9.61 -5.07 10.21
C ALA A 113 10.66 -5.59 11.21
N SER A 114 11.37 -4.68 11.91
CA SER A 114 12.33 -5.01 12.96
C SER A 114 11.68 -5.80 14.11
N ILE A 115 10.52 -5.35 14.60
CA ILE A 115 9.80 -6.03 15.69
C ILE A 115 9.22 -7.37 15.23
N ALA A 116 8.69 -7.45 14.00
CA ALA A 116 8.20 -8.69 13.41
C ALA A 116 9.30 -9.75 13.33
N LYS A 117 10.50 -9.35 12.88
CA LYS A 117 11.69 -10.19 12.85
C LYS A 117 12.07 -10.70 14.23
N LYS A 118 12.15 -9.80 15.22
CA LYS A 118 12.48 -10.13 16.62
C LYS A 118 11.48 -11.11 17.25
N ASN A 119 10.20 -11.02 16.88
CA ASN A 119 9.13 -11.88 17.38
C ASN A 119 8.90 -13.15 16.54
N GLY A 120 9.75 -13.41 15.53
CA GLY A 120 9.73 -14.66 14.77
C GLY A 120 8.53 -14.81 13.83
N VAL A 121 7.93 -13.69 13.38
CA VAL A 121 6.93 -13.66 12.30
C VAL A 121 7.49 -14.42 11.10
N LYS A 122 6.72 -15.32 10.50
CA LYS A 122 7.18 -16.16 9.38
C LYS A 122 7.07 -15.48 8.04
N ALA A 123 6.02 -14.69 7.83
CA ALA A 123 5.82 -13.94 6.59
C ALA A 123 5.39 -12.49 6.89
N PHE A 124 6.10 -11.54 6.30
CA PHE A 124 5.79 -10.11 6.36
C PHE A 124 5.53 -9.61 4.94
N VAL A 125 4.33 -9.10 4.69
CA VAL A 125 3.91 -8.63 3.37
C VAL A 125 3.60 -7.13 3.43
N LEU A 126 4.42 -6.32 2.78
CA LEU A 126 4.16 -4.90 2.57
C LEU A 126 3.25 -4.68 1.37
N VAL A 127 2.14 -3.97 1.58
CA VAL A 127 1.32 -3.44 0.49
C VAL A 127 2.00 -2.19 -0.06
N SER A 128 2.41 -2.23 -1.32
CA SER A 128 3.05 -1.14 -2.05
C SER A 128 2.15 -0.62 -3.19
N THR A 129 2.67 0.28 -4.02
CA THR A 129 1.93 0.98 -5.07
C THR A 129 2.80 1.23 -6.29
N ASP A 130 2.18 1.25 -7.47
CA ASP A 130 2.78 1.74 -8.73
C ASP A 130 3.53 3.08 -8.59
N LYS A 131 3.08 3.97 -7.70
CA LYS A 131 3.72 5.26 -7.44
C LYS A 131 5.12 5.16 -6.82
N ALA A 132 5.52 3.98 -6.35
CA ALA A 132 6.90 3.70 -5.95
C ALA A 132 7.85 3.56 -7.16
N VAL A 133 7.31 3.39 -8.38
CA VAL A 133 8.07 3.29 -9.63
C VAL A 133 8.40 4.70 -10.12
N ASP A 134 9.70 4.97 -10.29
CA ASP A 134 10.24 6.26 -10.73
C ASP A 134 9.54 7.46 -10.05
N PRO A 135 9.49 7.49 -8.72
CA PRO A 135 8.53 8.31 -7.99
C PRO A 135 8.72 9.80 -8.26
N ALA A 136 7.60 10.48 -8.53
CA ALA A 136 7.54 11.92 -8.78
C ALA A 136 6.92 12.71 -7.61
N SER A 137 6.58 12.03 -6.51
CA SER A 137 5.91 12.59 -5.34
C SER A 137 6.60 12.14 -4.05
N VAL A 138 6.43 12.90 -2.98
CA VAL A 138 6.83 12.53 -1.63
C VAL A 138 6.21 11.19 -1.26
N MET A 139 4.91 11.01 -1.53
CA MET A 139 4.21 9.75 -1.25
C MET A 139 4.86 8.57 -1.97
N GLY A 140 5.09 8.69 -3.29
CA GLY A 140 5.76 7.66 -4.07
C GLY A 140 7.17 7.36 -3.58
N ALA A 141 7.94 8.40 -3.26
CA ALA A 141 9.32 8.26 -2.77
C ALA A 141 9.37 7.51 -1.43
N THR A 142 8.46 7.83 -0.49
CA THR A 142 8.37 7.11 0.79
C THR A 142 8.06 5.64 0.59
N LYS A 143 7.19 5.28 -0.37
CA LYS A 143 6.87 3.88 -0.70
C LYS A 143 8.05 3.17 -1.38
N ARG A 144 8.81 3.85 -2.23
CA ARG A 144 10.04 3.28 -2.80
C ARG A 144 11.09 2.99 -1.72
N VAL A 145 11.26 3.88 -0.74
CA VAL A 145 12.13 3.60 0.42
C VAL A 145 11.58 2.46 1.27
N ALA A 146 10.25 2.37 1.47
CA ALA A 146 9.63 1.25 2.18
C ALA A 146 9.89 -0.10 1.48
N GLU A 147 9.86 -0.15 0.15
CA GLU A 147 10.26 -1.36 -0.61
C GLU A 147 11.74 -1.72 -0.36
N GLN A 148 12.65 -0.73 -0.40
CA GLN A 148 14.07 -0.94 -0.09
C GLN A 148 14.29 -1.43 1.34
N LEU A 149 13.52 -0.93 2.31
CA LEU A 149 13.56 -1.36 3.70
C LEU A 149 13.21 -2.85 3.87
N ILE A 150 12.13 -3.28 3.22
CA ILE A 150 11.70 -4.68 3.28
C ILE A 150 12.72 -5.59 2.61
N LYS A 151 13.30 -5.16 1.47
CA LYS A 151 14.42 -5.87 0.84
C LYS A 151 15.64 -5.91 1.75
N GLY A 152 15.98 -4.82 2.43
CA GLY A 152 17.08 -4.76 3.40
C GLY A 152 16.88 -5.70 4.59
N HIS A 153 15.67 -5.74 5.16
CA HIS A 153 15.31 -6.67 6.25
C HIS A 153 15.39 -8.14 5.84
N SER A 154 15.18 -8.43 4.55
CA SER A 154 15.37 -9.77 3.98
C SER A 154 16.84 -10.21 3.98
N LEU A 155 17.80 -9.29 4.05
CA LEU A 155 19.22 -9.63 4.11
C LEU A 155 19.59 -10.28 5.45
N GLY A 156 20.53 -11.23 5.40
CA GLY A 156 21.11 -11.84 6.59
C GLY A 156 20.27 -12.95 7.24
N GLY A 157 19.20 -13.45 6.59
CA GLY A 157 18.52 -14.71 6.87
C GLY A 157 18.13 -14.97 8.34
N ASN A 158 16.89 -14.65 8.73
CA ASN A 158 16.46 -14.73 10.14
C ASN A 158 15.10 -15.42 10.34
N GLY A 159 14.66 -16.21 9.38
CA GLY A 159 13.43 -17.00 9.47
C GLY A 159 12.11 -16.24 9.20
N THR A 160 12.16 -14.92 8.99
CA THR A 160 11.06 -14.12 8.45
C THR A 160 11.23 -13.93 6.96
N ASN A 161 10.20 -14.27 6.18
CA ASN A 161 10.14 -13.97 4.75
C ASN A 161 9.56 -12.58 4.56
N PHE A 162 10.41 -11.63 4.16
CA PHE A 162 10.02 -10.26 3.84
C PHE A 162 9.65 -10.13 2.36
N MET A 163 8.45 -9.61 2.10
CA MET A 163 7.90 -9.49 0.76
C MET A 163 7.21 -8.14 0.56
N SER A 164 7.18 -7.65 -0.68
CA SER A 164 6.37 -6.49 -1.06
C SER A 164 5.50 -6.80 -2.27
N VAL A 165 4.29 -6.24 -2.32
CA VAL A 165 3.34 -6.43 -3.42
C VAL A 165 2.92 -5.08 -3.97
N ARG A 166 3.23 -4.83 -5.23
CA ARG A 166 2.98 -3.58 -5.94
C ARG A 166 1.79 -3.72 -6.88
N PHE A 167 0.88 -2.75 -6.82
CA PHE A 167 -0.22 -2.60 -7.75
C PHE A 167 -0.66 -1.14 -7.83
N GLY A 168 -1.47 -0.82 -8.84
CA GLY A 168 -1.98 0.51 -9.11
C GLY A 168 -3.26 0.85 -8.34
N ASN A 169 -4.14 1.60 -9.00
CA ASN A 169 -5.34 2.10 -8.36
C ASN A 169 -6.35 0.98 -8.12
N VAL A 170 -7.12 1.16 -7.04
CA VAL A 170 -8.16 0.20 -6.65
C VAL A 170 -9.50 0.92 -6.71
N LEU A 171 -10.41 0.36 -7.51
CA LEU A 171 -11.73 0.93 -7.76
C LEU A 171 -12.53 1.05 -6.46
N GLY A 172 -13.16 2.20 -6.25
CA GLY A 172 -13.98 2.46 -5.06
C GLY A 172 -13.20 2.59 -3.75
N SER A 173 -11.85 2.59 -3.78
CA SER A 173 -11.07 2.80 -2.55
C SER A 173 -11.28 4.20 -1.96
N SER A 174 -11.17 4.32 -0.65
CA SER A 174 -11.48 5.55 0.09
C SER A 174 -10.68 6.74 -0.44
N GLY A 175 -11.36 7.85 -0.73
CA GLY A 175 -10.73 9.06 -1.25
C GLY A 175 -10.12 8.94 -2.66
N SER A 176 -10.52 7.93 -3.44
CA SER A 176 -10.10 7.77 -4.84
C SER A 176 -11.03 8.48 -5.83
N VAL A 177 -10.65 8.46 -7.11
CA VAL A 177 -11.37 9.16 -8.18
C VAL A 177 -12.83 8.71 -8.35
N VAL A 178 -13.13 7.41 -8.17
CA VAL A 178 -14.48 6.87 -8.38
C VAL A 178 -15.48 7.44 -7.35
N PRO A 179 -15.24 7.38 -6.03
CA PRO A 179 -16.11 8.05 -5.05
C PRO A 179 -16.24 9.57 -5.26
N ILE A 180 -15.18 10.23 -5.74
CA ILE A 180 -15.22 11.68 -6.04
C ILE A 180 -16.17 11.95 -7.21
N PHE A 181 -16.07 11.19 -8.29
CA PHE A 181 -16.95 11.33 -9.46
C PHE A 181 -18.39 11.00 -9.09
N GLN A 182 -18.65 9.93 -8.33
CA GLN A 182 -19.99 9.61 -7.83
C GLN A 182 -20.61 10.79 -7.09
N LYS A 183 -19.88 11.37 -6.13
CA LYS A 183 -20.35 12.52 -5.38
C LYS A 183 -20.58 13.75 -6.27
N GLN A 184 -19.70 14.02 -7.23
CA GLN A 184 -19.88 15.13 -8.17
C GLN A 184 -21.12 14.94 -9.04
N ILE A 185 -21.37 13.72 -9.53
CA ILE A 185 -22.55 13.37 -10.32
C ILE A 185 -23.83 13.52 -9.49
N GLU A 186 -23.85 12.99 -8.27
CA GLU A 186 -24.97 13.13 -7.33
C GLU A 186 -25.30 14.60 -7.01
N GLN A 187 -24.30 15.48 -7.08
CA GLN A 187 -24.44 16.92 -6.87
C GLN A 187 -24.82 17.71 -8.15
N GLY A 188 -24.94 17.05 -9.30
CA GLY A 188 -25.27 17.68 -10.58
C GLY A 188 -24.07 18.19 -11.39
N GLY A 189 -22.84 17.84 -10.99
CA GLY A 189 -21.61 18.23 -11.69
C GLY A 189 -21.06 19.62 -11.30
N PRO A 190 -20.00 20.08 -12.00
CA PRO A 190 -19.26 19.35 -13.03
C PRO A 190 -18.42 18.20 -12.45
N VAL A 191 -18.14 17.19 -13.27
CA VAL A 191 -17.15 16.15 -12.94
C VAL A 191 -15.77 16.67 -13.31
N THR A 192 -14.82 16.63 -12.38
CA THR A 192 -13.48 17.24 -12.58
C THR A 192 -12.43 16.18 -12.96
N VAL A 193 -11.95 16.21 -14.19
CA VAL A 193 -10.88 15.32 -14.67
C VAL A 193 -9.54 16.05 -14.67
N ARG A 194 -8.58 15.59 -13.88
CA ARG A 194 -7.23 16.16 -13.87
C ARG A 194 -6.43 15.64 -15.05
N GLY A 195 -5.92 16.54 -15.87
CA GLY A 195 -5.14 16.27 -17.08
C GLY A 195 -5.92 15.48 -18.12
N ASN A 196 -6.15 16.07 -19.30
CA ASN A 196 -6.95 15.46 -20.38
C ASN A 196 -6.48 14.04 -20.77
N LYS A 197 -5.18 13.77 -20.68
CA LYS A 197 -4.58 12.50 -21.13
C LYS A 197 -4.21 11.55 -20.00
N THR A 198 -4.70 11.76 -18.77
CA THR A 198 -4.29 10.91 -17.64
C THR A 198 -4.82 9.48 -17.77
N THR A 199 -3.97 8.52 -17.40
CA THR A 199 -4.35 7.10 -17.36
C THR A 199 -3.97 6.44 -16.05
N ARG A 200 -4.74 5.46 -15.59
CA ARG A 200 -4.42 4.66 -14.40
C ARG A 200 -4.72 3.18 -14.64
N PHE A 201 -3.93 2.31 -14.01
CA PHE A 201 -4.27 0.90 -13.88
C PHE A 201 -5.31 0.72 -12.78
N PHE A 202 -6.31 -0.13 -13.02
CA PHE A 202 -7.39 -0.37 -12.06
C PHE A 202 -7.60 -1.85 -11.84
N MET A 203 -7.91 -2.20 -10.60
CA MET A 203 -8.47 -3.49 -10.24
C MET A 203 -9.51 -3.31 -9.13
N SER A 204 -10.30 -4.35 -8.88
CA SER A 204 -11.28 -4.31 -7.78
C SER A 204 -10.61 -4.52 -6.42
N ILE A 205 -11.25 -4.05 -5.34
CA ILE A 205 -10.78 -4.28 -3.96
C ILE A 205 -10.62 -5.79 -3.66
N PRO A 206 -11.62 -6.65 -3.92
CA PRO A 206 -11.50 -8.10 -3.65
C PRO A 206 -10.37 -8.76 -4.46
N GLU A 207 -10.19 -8.37 -5.71
CA GLU A 207 -9.11 -8.89 -6.55
C GLU A 207 -7.73 -8.51 -6.02
N ALA A 208 -7.52 -7.24 -5.66
CA ALA A 208 -6.25 -6.78 -5.09
C ALA A 208 -5.90 -7.54 -3.81
N ALA A 209 -6.85 -7.63 -2.87
CA ALA A 209 -6.65 -8.32 -1.60
C ALA A 209 -6.37 -9.82 -1.81
N GLY A 210 -7.11 -10.49 -2.70
CA GLY A 210 -6.91 -11.92 -3.00
C GLY A 210 -5.54 -12.21 -3.62
N LEU A 211 -5.05 -11.33 -4.49
CA LEU A 211 -3.71 -11.45 -5.05
C LEU A 211 -2.61 -11.12 -4.04
N VAL A 212 -2.83 -10.20 -3.09
CA VAL A 212 -1.92 -9.97 -1.96
C VAL A 212 -1.84 -11.22 -1.06
N LEU A 213 -2.98 -11.85 -0.74
CA LEU A 213 -3.00 -13.11 0.01
C LEU A 213 -2.26 -14.23 -0.75
N SER A 214 -2.48 -14.33 -2.06
CA SER A 214 -1.80 -15.32 -2.91
C SER A 214 -0.29 -15.07 -2.96
N SER A 215 0.14 -13.81 -3.01
CA SER A 215 1.56 -13.43 -2.96
C SER A 215 2.23 -13.89 -1.66
N ALA A 216 1.52 -13.81 -0.52
CA ALA A 216 2.04 -14.30 0.76
C ALA A 216 2.29 -15.82 0.78
N VAL A 217 1.49 -16.59 0.02
CA VAL A 217 1.61 -18.05 -0.10
C VAL A 217 2.74 -18.44 -1.05
N LEU A 218 2.91 -17.67 -2.14
CA LEU A 218 3.90 -17.93 -3.19
C LEU A 218 5.30 -17.45 -2.83
N GLY A 219 5.38 -16.39 -2.03
CA GLY A 219 6.60 -15.64 -1.87
C GLY A 219 7.63 -16.28 -0.96
N VAL A 220 8.87 -16.07 -1.34
CA VAL A 220 10.05 -16.36 -0.54
C VAL A 220 10.66 -15.05 -0.03
N ASN A 221 11.60 -15.17 0.89
CA ASN A 221 12.26 -14.01 1.47
C ASN A 221 12.93 -13.14 0.40
N GLY A 222 12.66 -11.84 0.41
CA GLY A 222 13.20 -10.86 -0.52
C GLY A 222 12.40 -10.67 -1.81
N ASP A 223 11.27 -11.37 -1.97
CA ASP A 223 10.41 -11.23 -3.14
C ASP A 223 9.72 -9.86 -3.21
N GLN A 224 9.73 -9.31 -4.42
CA GLN A 224 8.89 -8.18 -4.79
C GLN A 224 7.97 -8.62 -5.92
N PHE A 225 6.66 -8.45 -5.72
CA PHE A 225 5.64 -8.85 -6.67
C PHE A 225 4.97 -7.65 -7.32
N ILE A 226 4.56 -7.82 -8.56
CA ILE A 226 3.68 -6.91 -9.30
C ILE A 226 2.44 -7.67 -9.71
N LEU A 227 1.28 -7.06 -9.49
CA LEU A 227 0.01 -7.62 -9.93
C LEU A 227 -0.26 -7.22 -11.38
N ASP A 228 -0.71 -8.18 -12.20
CA ASP A 228 -1.21 -7.88 -13.54
C ASP A 228 -2.59 -7.20 -13.42
N MET A 229 -2.66 -5.96 -13.92
CA MET A 229 -3.85 -5.12 -13.89
C MET A 229 -4.42 -4.85 -15.30
N GLY A 230 -3.93 -5.57 -16.30
CA GLY A 230 -4.31 -5.36 -17.69
C GLY A 230 -3.88 -4.00 -18.23
N LYS A 231 -4.75 -3.36 -19.00
CA LYS A 231 -4.45 -2.10 -19.70
C LYS A 231 -4.83 -0.88 -18.87
N PRO A 232 -4.06 0.21 -18.93
CA PRO A 232 -4.42 1.43 -18.24
C PRO A 232 -5.66 2.06 -18.87
N VAL A 233 -6.52 2.65 -18.04
CA VAL A 233 -7.78 3.29 -18.42
C VAL A 233 -7.61 4.80 -18.40
N ARG A 234 -8.12 5.51 -19.42
CA ARG A 234 -8.14 6.99 -19.42
C ARG A 234 -9.16 7.49 -18.39
N ILE A 235 -8.78 8.46 -17.57
CA ILE A 235 -9.65 8.99 -16.53
C ILE A 235 -10.84 9.76 -17.11
N PHE A 236 -10.66 10.39 -18.28
CA PHE A 236 -11.75 11.02 -19.02
C PHE A 236 -12.84 10.01 -19.40
N ASP A 237 -12.44 8.88 -20.01
CA ASP A 237 -13.38 7.81 -20.41
C ASP A 237 -14.12 7.23 -19.20
N LEU A 238 -13.42 7.10 -18.07
CA LEU A 238 -14.03 6.68 -16.81
C LEU A 238 -15.12 7.66 -16.35
N ALA A 239 -14.86 8.97 -16.42
CA ALA A 239 -15.85 10.00 -16.06
C ALA A 239 -17.08 9.92 -16.97
N GLU A 240 -16.90 9.84 -18.30
CA GLU A 240 -18.00 9.70 -19.25
C GLU A 240 -18.85 8.45 -18.97
N GLN A 241 -18.20 7.32 -18.72
CA GLN A 241 -18.88 6.07 -18.41
C GLN A 241 -19.70 6.18 -17.12
N MET A 242 -19.15 6.80 -16.07
CA MET A 242 -19.86 6.96 -14.80
C MET A 242 -21.08 7.88 -14.93
N ILE A 243 -20.96 8.98 -15.70
CA ILE A 243 -22.10 9.86 -16.00
C ILE A 243 -23.20 9.07 -16.74
N ARG A 244 -22.84 8.31 -17.79
CA ARG A 244 -23.80 7.48 -18.53
C ARG A 244 -24.48 6.43 -17.65
N LEU A 245 -23.73 5.75 -16.79
CA LEU A 245 -24.25 4.74 -15.86
C LEU A 245 -25.21 5.35 -14.80
N SER A 246 -25.10 6.65 -14.52
CA SER A 246 -26.05 7.38 -13.68
C SER A 246 -27.34 7.78 -14.41
N GLY A 247 -27.48 7.43 -15.69
CA GLY A 247 -28.64 7.79 -16.52
C GLY A 247 -28.58 9.23 -17.06
N LYS A 248 -27.38 9.82 -17.15
CA LYS A 248 -27.14 11.20 -17.59
C LYS A 248 -26.30 11.26 -18.86
N LEU A 249 -26.45 12.33 -19.64
CA LEU A 249 -25.64 12.59 -20.84
C LEU A 249 -24.40 13.45 -20.51
N PRO A 250 -23.16 12.95 -20.77
CA PRO A 250 -21.94 13.76 -20.62
C PRO A 250 -21.96 15.00 -21.52
N ASP A 251 -21.49 16.13 -20.99
CA ASP A 251 -21.40 17.45 -21.65
C ASP A 251 -22.73 18.07 -22.13
N GLU A 252 -23.86 17.39 -21.90
CA GLU A 252 -25.21 17.94 -22.12
C GLU A 252 -25.94 18.18 -20.78
N GLU A 253 -25.95 17.16 -19.89
CA GLU A 253 -26.57 17.25 -18.57
C GLU A 253 -25.52 17.43 -17.45
N ILE A 254 -24.33 16.86 -17.62
CA ILE A 254 -23.22 16.98 -16.66
C ILE A 254 -21.93 17.30 -17.42
N GLU A 255 -21.39 18.50 -17.20
CA GLU A 255 -20.12 18.95 -17.77
C GLU A 255 -18.93 18.15 -17.21
N ILE A 256 -17.99 17.77 -18.08
CA ILE A 256 -16.66 17.28 -17.67
C ILE A 256 -15.65 18.43 -17.74
N LYS A 257 -15.26 18.95 -16.58
CA LYS A 257 -14.27 20.02 -16.47
C LYS A 257 -12.85 19.45 -16.37
N ILE A 258 -12.02 19.76 -17.36
CA ILE A 258 -10.59 19.41 -17.33
C ILE A 258 -9.85 20.42 -16.43
N THR A 259 -9.07 19.91 -15.48
CA THR A 259 -8.21 20.72 -14.61
C THR A 259 -6.75 20.29 -14.74
N GLU A 260 -5.84 21.09 -14.22
CA GLU A 260 -4.42 20.73 -14.15
C GLU A 260 -4.17 19.55 -13.19
N LEU A 261 -3.03 18.89 -13.39
CA LEU A 261 -2.49 17.94 -12.43
C LEU A 261 -2.11 18.65 -11.13
N LEU A 262 -2.31 17.99 -10.00
CA LEU A 262 -1.82 18.49 -8.72
C LEU A 262 -0.30 18.24 -8.58
N PRO A 263 0.38 18.95 -7.65
CA PRO A 263 1.76 18.65 -7.30
C PRO A 263 1.99 17.17 -7.03
N GLY A 264 3.09 16.63 -7.57
CA GLY A 264 3.47 15.22 -7.46
C GLY A 264 2.67 14.22 -8.32
N GLU A 265 1.54 14.61 -8.93
CA GLU A 265 0.75 13.69 -9.76
C GLU A 265 1.43 13.43 -11.13
N LYS A 266 1.50 12.16 -11.53
CA LYS A 266 1.92 11.75 -12.89
C LYS A 266 0.76 11.72 -13.87
N ALA A 267 1.05 12.01 -15.14
CA ALA A 267 0.06 11.81 -16.21
C ALA A 267 -0.25 10.32 -16.40
N HIS A 268 0.79 9.49 -16.45
CA HIS A 268 0.73 8.05 -16.64
C HIS A 268 1.56 7.37 -15.53
N GLU A 269 1.01 6.32 -14.95
CA GLU A 269 1.74 5.46 -14.00
C GLU A 269 2.36 4.27 -14.74
N SER A 270 3.40 3.69 -14.16
CA SER A 270 4.05 2.46 -14.63
C SER A 270 4.04 1.42 -13.50
N LEU A 271 3.90 0.14 -13.84
CA LEU A 271 3.91 -0.94 -12.82
C LEU A 271 5.33 -1.41 -12.46
N HIS A 272 6.31 -1.20 -13.35
CA HIS A 272 7.73 -1.47 -13.16
C HIS A 272 8.58 -0.41 -13.89
N SER A 273 9.83 -0.26 -13.47
CA SER A 273 10.81 0.58 -14.20
C SER A 273 11.45 -0.20 -15.34
N GLU A 274 12.11 0.50 -16.28
CA GLU A 274 12.82 -0.14 -17.41
C GLU A 274 13.97 -1.06 -16.96
N ASP A 275 14.55 -0.77 -15.79
CA ASP A 275 15.64 -1.56 -15.18
C ASP A 275 15.15 -2.82 -14.43
N GLU A 276 13.84 -2.94 -14.18
CA GLU A 276 13.25 -4.07 -13.46
C GLU A 276 12.90 -5.21 -14.45
N GLN A 277 13.43 -6.42 -14.22
CA GLN A 277 13.07 -7.60 -14.99
C GLN A 277 11.88 -8.31 -14.35
N LEU A 278 11.00 -8.88 -15.17
CA LEU A 278 9.80 -9.56 -14.67
C LEU A 278 9.83 -11.05 -14.98
N ALA A 279 9.84 -11.88 -13.95
CA ALA A 279 9.66 -13.32 -14.05
C ALA A 279 8.19 -13.73 -13.82
N ASP A 280 7.76 -14.81 -14.46
CA ASP A 280 6.46 -15.42 -14.21
C ASP A 280 6.46 -16.16 -12.86
N THR A 281 5.29 -16.21 -12.22
CA THR A 281 5.06 -17.07 -11.06
C THR A 281 4.08 -18.19 -11.43
N SER A 282 3.80 -19.11 -10.50
CA SER A 282 2.74 -20.11 -10.70
C SER A 282 1.33 -19.52 -10.71
N HIS A 283 1.16 -18.23 -10.40
CA HIS A 283 -0.11 -17.53 -10.50
C HIS A 283 -0.08 -16.51 -11.66
N SER A 284 -0.97 -16.68 -12.63
CA SER A 284 -0.94 -15.90 -13.90
C SER A 284 -1.04 -14.38 -13.73
N LYS A 285 -1.70 -13.90 -12.67
CA LYS A 285 -1.81 -12.47 -12.35
C LYS A 285 -0.74 -11.91 -11.41
N ILE A 286 0.29 -12.69 -11.08
CA ILE A 286 1.37 -12.27 -10.17
C ILE A 286 2.70 -12.49 -10.89
N ARG A 287 3.46 -11.41 -11.05
CA ARG A 287 4.81 -11.41 -11.61
C ARG A 287 5.81 -11.09 -10.52
N ARG A 288 6.99 -11.71 -10.55
CA ARG A 288 8.10 -11.42 -9.64
C ARG A 288 9.04 -10.42 -10.30
N VAL A 289 9.49 -9.44 -9.55
CA VAL A 289 10.56 -8.52 -9.95
C VAL A 289 11.90 -9.18 -9.67
N GLU A 290 12.75 -9.25 -10.69
CA GLU A 290 14.12 -9.75 -10.65
C GLU A 290 15.11 -8.64 -11.02
N GLY A 291 16.38 -8.82 -10.66
CA GLY A 291 17.48 -7.92 -11.05
C GLY A 291 17.68 -6.70 -10.14
N TYR A 292 16.83 -6.48 -9.14
CA TYR A 292 17.04 -5.46 -8.09
C TYR A 292 17.43 -6.10 -6.75
N ASP A 293 18.74 -6.21 -6.52
CA ASP A 293 19.29 -6.63 -5.25
C ASP A 293 19.95 -5.44 -4.52
N LEU A 294 19.36 -5.05 -3.40
CA LEU A 294 19.93 -4.08 -2.49
C LEU A 294 21.20 -4.67 -1.86
N ARG A 295 22.36 -4.04 -2.09
CA ARG A 295 23.63 -4.52 -1.55
C ARG A 295 23.66 -4.31 -0.04
N GLU A 296 24.39 -5.17 0.67
CA GLU A 296 24.52 -5.08 2.13
C GLU A 296 25.08 -3.72 2.59
N SER A 297 25.97 -3.10 1.82
CA SER A 297 26.49 -1.76 2.10
C SER A 297 25.43 -0.67 1.96
N GLU A 298 24.53 -0.79 0.98
CA GLU A 298 23.40 0.13 0.79
C GLU A 298 22.38 -0.03 1.91
N TRP A 299 22.11 -1.27 2.31
CA TRP A 299 21.28 -1.56 3.46
C TRP A 299 21.84 -0.95 4.75
N LYS A 300 23.11 -1.21 5.10
CA LYS A 300 23.75 -0.65 6.31
C LYS A 300 23.70 0.88 6.34
N LYS A 301 23.81 1.51 5.17
CA LYS A 301 23.68 2.96 5.04
C LYS A 301 22.24 3.41 5.28
N LEU A 302 21.25 2.77 4.66
CA LEU A 302 19.84 3.09 4.84
C LEU A 302 19.40 2.89 6.30
N ASP A 303 19.77 1.77 6.90
CA ASP A 303 19.44 1.39 8.27
C ASP A 303 20.00 2.40 9.29
N SER A 304 21.26 2.81 9.13
CA SER A 304 21.89 3.77 10.06
C SER A 304 21.32 5.19 9.92
N GLU A 305 20.92 5.61 8.71
CA GLU A 305 20.38 6.95 8.48
C GLU A 305 18.89 7.08 8.85
N ILE A 306 18.13 5.99 8.82
CA ILE A 306 16.72 5.99 9.26
C ILE A 306 16.57 6.38 10.73
N MET A 307 17.54 6.02 11.58
CA MET A 307 17.52 6.43 12.98
C MET A 307 17.72 7.95 13.14
N LEU A 308 18.36 8.61 12.17
CA LEU A 308 18.64 10.05 12.21
C LEU A 308 17.45 10.91 11.81
N ILE A 309 16.44 10.33 11.13
CA ILE A 309 15.25 11.07 10.68
C ILE A 309 14.05 10.92 11.63
N GLN A 310 14.24 10.29 12.78
CA GLN A 310 13.22 10.23 13.81
C GLN A 310 12.95 11.65 14.37
N GLY A 311 11.71 12.13 14.25
CA GLY A 311 11.36 13.50 14.62
C GLY A 311 11.94 14.56 13.67
N ALA A 312 12.33 14.18 12.44
CA ALA A 312 12.79 15.11 11.42
C ALA A 312 11.73 16.17 11.08
N ASN A 313 12.20 17.36 10.71
CA ASN A 313 11.39 18.37 10.04
C ASN A 313 11.26 18.06 8.54
N ASP A 314 10.44 18.84 7.84
CA ASP A 314 10.13 18.62 6.43
C ASP A 314 11.37 18.69 5.51
N ASP A 315 12.28 19.64 5.75
CA ASP A 315 13.51 19.77 4.97
C ASP A 315 14.40 18.52 5.11
N THR A 316 14.60 18.05 6.34
CA THR A 316 15.41 16.85 6.63
C THR A 316 14.77 15.61 6.01
N ALA A 317 13.44 15.51 6.06
CA ALA A 317 12.69 14.43 5.43
C ALA A 317 12.86 14.43 3.90
N LEU A 318 12.79 15.60 3.25
CA LEU A 318 13.00 15.74 1.81
C LEU A 318 14.44 15.40 1.40
N ASP A 319 15.43 15.86 2.16
CA ASP A 319 16.83 15.57 1.88
C ASP A 319 17.14 14.07 2.01
N PHE A 320 16.55 13.41 3.01
CA PHE A 320 16.60 11.96 3.13
C PHE A 320 15.99 11.26 1.90
N LEU A 321 14.79 11.68 1.46
CA LEU A 321 14.15 11.11 0.28
C LEU A 321 14.98 11.30 -0.98
N ARG A 322 15.53 12.50 -1.22
CA ARG A 322 16.42 12.80 -2.35
C ARG A 322 17.67 11.93 -2.35
N LYS A 323 18.20 11.59 -1.17
CA LYS A 323 19.40 10.79 -1.00
C LYS A 323 19.17 9.31 -1.35
N PHE A 324 18.06 8.73 -0.92
CA PHE A 324 17.75 7.31 -1.12
C PHE A 324 16.87 7.03 -2.35
N VAL A 325 16.39 8.09 -2.99
CA VAL A 325 15.66 8.04 -4.25
C VAL A 325 16.22 9.11 -5.19
N PRO A 326 17.39 8.90 -5.83
CA PRO A 326 18.11 9.94 -6.56
C PRO A 326 17.33 10.59 -7.71
N HIS A 327 16.41 9.84 -8.31
CA HIS A 327 15.54 10.30 -9.39
C HIS A 327 14.29 11.06 -8.89
N PHE A 328 14.06 11.08 -7.58
CA PHE A 328 12.98 11.87 -6.98
C PHE A 328 13.30 13.36 -7.09
N ARG A 329 12.44 14.07 -7.82
CA ARG A 329 12.47 15.52 -7.96
C ARG A 329 11.13 16.06 -7.44
N PRO A 330 11.03 16.42 -6.14
CA PRO A 330 9.83 17.08 -5.63
C PRO A 330 9.60 18.38 -6.42
N ARG A 331 8.34 18.66 -6.77
CA ARG A 331 7.93 19.89 -7.45
C ARG A 331 7.47 20.92 -6.44
#